data_AF-A0A917G1B4-F1
#
_entry.id   AF-A0A917G1B4-F1
#
_cell.length_a   1.000
_cell.length_b   1.000
_cell.length_c   1.000
_cell.angle_alpha   90.00
_cell.angle_beta   90.00
_cell.angle_gamma   90.00
#
_symmetry.space_group_name_H-M   'P 1'
#
loop_
_entity.id
_entity.type
_entity.pdbx_description
1 polymer ?
#
loop_
_entity_poly.entity_id
_entity_poly.type
_entity_poly.pdbx_seq_one_letter_code
_entity_poly.pdbx_strand_id
1 'polypeptide(L)' 'MLKDMDQMEAGIMVTKMSVVLTMLNHGNDEQKRFARAEVKQLAAILERSMEPTAYKLAALNLGFTAEEMEILEQVAV' A
#
# COMPACT_ATOMS: atom_id res chain seq x y z
N MET A 1 -5.57 2.31 -16.11
CA MET A 1 -4.96 0.99 -16.38
C MET A 1 -3.61 0.99 -15.70
N LEU A 2 -3.29 -0.03 -14.90
CA LEU A 2 -1.97 -0.13 -14.29
C LEU A 2 -0.94 -0.34 -15.40
N LYS A 3 0.12 0.47 -15.44
CA LYS A 3 1.22 0.26 -16.38
C LYS A 3 1.97 -1.01 -15.97
N ASP A 4 2.27 -1.85 -16.94
CA ASP A 4 3.11 -3.05 -16.79
C ASP A 4 2.60 -4.09 -15.78
N MET A 5 1.29 -4.12 -15.51
CA MET A 5 0.64 -5.09 -14.64
C MET A 5 -0.68 -5.55 -15.23
N ASP A 6 -0.88 -6.86 -15.35
CA ASP A 6 -2.15 -7.41 -15.81
C ASP A 6 -3.24 -7.33 -14.72
N GLN A 7 -4.49 -7.60 -15.08
CA GLN A 7 -5.62 -7.49 -14.15
C GLN A 7 -5.55 -8.48 -12.98
N MET A 8 -4.97 -9.66 -13.20
CA MET A 8 -4.86 -10.69 -12.18
C MET A 8 -3.78 -10.30 -11.17
N GLU A 9 -2.62 -9.85 -11.65
CA GLU A 9 -1.53 -9.30 -10.85
C GLU A 9 -2.01 -8.12 -10.01
N ALA A 10 -2.77 -7.21 -10.61
CA ALA A 10 -3.41 -6.10 -9.92
C ALA A 10 -4.31 -6.56 -8.76
N GLY A 11 -5.17 -7.55 -9.02
CA GLY A 11 -6.06 -8.11 -8.01
C GLY A 11 -5.28 -8.77 -6.86
N ILE A 12 -4.21 -9.49 -7.16
CA ILE A 12 -3.33 -10.11 -6.16
C ILE A 12 -2.66 -9.02 -5.31
N MET A 13 -2.15 -7.95 -5.93
CA MET A 13 -1.45 -6.88 -5.23
C MET A 13 -2.36 -6.10 -4.28
N VAL A 14 -3.57 -5.75 -4.72
CA VAL A 14 -4.57 -5.09 -3.86
C VAL A 14 -4.97 -6.01 -2.70
N THR A 15 -5.16 -7.31 -2.96
CA THR A 15 -5.48 -8.28 -1.91
C THR A 15 -4.35 -8.39 -0.88
N LYS A 16 -3.09 -8.47 -1.33
CA LYS A 16 -1.91 -8.47 -0.45
C LYS A 16 -1.86 -7.20 0.40
N MET A 17 -2.04 -6.03 -0.21
CA MET A 17 -2.05 -4.75 0.50
C MET A 17 -3.13 -4.73 1.60
N SER A 18 -4.35 -5.19 1.30
CA SER A 18 -5.44 -5.27 2.28
C SER A 18 -5.10 -6.17 3.48
N VAL A 19 -4.50 -7.34 3.25
CA VAL A 19 -4.11 -8.27 4.32
C VAL A 19 -3.00 -7.67 5.19
N VAL A 20 -2.00 -7.05 4.56
CA VAL A 20 -0.87 -6.45 5.29
C VAL A 20 -1.32 -5.22 6.09
N LEU A 21 -2.19 -4.37 5.55
CA LEU A 21 -2.77 -3.24 6.30
C LEU A 21 -3.60 -3.72 7.50
N THR A 22 -4.34 -4.82 7.35
CA THR A 22 -5.06 -5.44 8.48
C THR A 22 -4.08 -5.89 9.57
N MET A 23 -2.97 -6.51 9.18
CA MET A 23 -1.91 -6.93 10.10
C MET A 23 -1.22 -5.73 10.76
N LEU A 24 -1.02 -4.62 10.03
CA LEU A 24 -0.45 -3.39 10.57
C LEU A 24 -1.34 -2.78 11.67
N ASN A 25 -2.66 -2.77 11.45
CA ASN A 25 -3.59 -2.16 12.40
C ASN A 25 -3.90 -3.06 13.61
N HIS A 26 -3.99 -4.38 13.40
CA HIS A 26 -4.54 -5.31 14.40
C HIS A 26 -3.58 -6.41 14.87
N GLY A 27 -2.37 -6.50 14.29
CA GLY A 27 -1.38 -7.49 14.68
C GLY A 27 -0.69 -7.17 16.01
N ASN A 28 0.09 -8.14 16.52
CA ASN A 28 1.04 -7.92 17.60
C ASN A 28 2.29 -7.16 17.13
N ASP A 29 3.21 -6.79 18.04
CA ASP A 29 4.37 -5.94 17.69
C ASP A 29 5.29 -6.54 16.61
N GLU A 30 5.46 -7.86 16.60
CA GLU A 30 6.26 -8.56 15.58
C GLU A 30 5.56 -8.51 14.21
N GLN A 31 4.26 -8.80 14.19
CA GLN A 31 3.42 -8.74 13.01
C GLN A 31 3.35 -7.32 12.45
N LYS A 32 3.22 -6.29 13.30
CA LYS A 32 3.22 -4.89 12.89
C LYS A 32 4.56 -4.49 12.28
N ARG A 33 5.68 -4.95 12.85
CA ARG A 33 7.02 -4.70 12.30
C ARG A 33 7.18 -5.31 10.91
N PHE A 34 6.74 -6.56 10.74
CA PHE A 34 6.71 -7.22 9.44
C PHE A 34 5.81 -6.46 8.45
N ALA A 35 4.59 -6.11 8.87
CA ALA A 35 3.61 -5.43 8.03
C ALA A 35 4.13 -4.08 7.52
N ARG A 36 4.83 -3.30 8.35
CA ARG A 36 5.44 -2.02 7.91
C ARG A 36 6.41 -2.20 6.73
N ALA A 37 7.26 -3.24 6.78
CA ALA A 37 8.20 -3.51 5.70
C ALA A 37 7.48 -3.92 4.40
N GLU A 38 6.44 -4.74 4.52
CA GLU A 38 5.65 -5.21 3.38
C GLU A 38 4.78 -4.12 2.74
N VAL A 39 4.09 -3.27 3.53
CA VAL A 39 3.32 -2.13 3.00
C VAL A 39 4.23 -1.24 2.16
N LYS A 40 5.44 -0.97 2.63
CA LYS A 40 6.41 -0.13 1.92
C LYS A 40 6.77 -0.72 0.54
N GLN A 41 7.01 -2.03 0.47
CA GLN A 41 7.33 -2.70 -0.80
C GLN A 41 6.12 -2.71 -1.75
N LEU A 42 4.93 -3.05 -1.25
CA LEU A 42 3.71 -3.11 -2.06
C LEU A 42 3.32 -1.74 -2.59
N ALA A 43 3.44 -0.69 -1.76
CA ALA A 43 3.19 0.69 -2.18
C ALA A 43 4.13 1.13 -3.31
N ALA A 44 5.41 0.75 -3.24
CA ALA A 44 6.39 1.11 -4.27
C ALA A 44 6.12 0.44 -5.62
N ILE A 45 5.51 -0.75 -5.60
CA ILE A 45 5.11 -1.46 -6.82
C ILE A 45 3.85 -0.80 -7.39
N LEU A 46 2.84 -0.55 -6.55
CA LEU A 46 1.58 0.05 -6.98
C LEU A 46 1.77 1.48 -7.50
N GLU A 47 2.59 2.30 -6.84
CA GLU A 47 2.87 3.67 -7.28
C GLU A 47 3.54 3.71 -8.66
N ARG A 48 4.50 2.82 -8.94
CA ARG A 48 5.15 2.71 -10.26
C ARG A 48 4.17 2.33 -11.38
N SER A 49 3.15 1.55 -11.03
CA SER A 49 2.11 1.11 -11.95
C SER A 49 0.93 2.09 -12.04
N MET A 50 0.85 3.11 -11.17
CA MET A 50 -0.22 4.11 -11.12
C MET A 50 0.29 5.51 -11.44
N GLU A 51 -0.63 6.45 -11.64
CA GLU A 51 -0.27 7.87 -11.60
C GLU A 51 -0.14 8.28 -10.12
N PRO A 52 1.02 8.82 -9.67
CA PRO A 52 1.28 9.08 -8.25
C PRO A 52 0.27 10.01 -7.58
N THR A 53 -0.22 11.03 -8.29
CA THR A 53 -1.20 11.99 -7.76
C THR A 53 -2.54 11.32 -7.48
N ALA A 54 -3.01 10.47 -8.40
CA ALA A 54 -4.23 9.68 -8.27
C ALA A 54 -4.12 8.67 -7.12
N TYR A 55 -2.95 8.04 -6.95
CA TYR A 55 -2.70 7.12 -5.84
C TYR A 55 -2.78 7.83 -4.47
N LYS A 56 -2.11 8.98 -4.33
CA LYS A 56 -2.16 9.79 -3.10
C LYS A 56 -3.56 10.31 -2.79
N LEU A 57 -4.26 10.82 -3.81
CA LEU A 57 -5.63 11.31 -3.65
C LEU A 57 -6.59 10.19 -3.23
N ALA A 58 -6.42 8.99 -3.79
CA ALA A 58 -7.21 7.83 -3.39
C ALA A 58 -6.95 7.43 -1.94
N ALA A 59 -5.68 7.38 -1.49
CA ALA A 59 -5.33 7.05 -0.11
C ALA A 59 -5.99 8.01 0.90
N LEU A 60 -5.96 9.31 0.62
CA LEU A 60 -6.63 10.34 1.44
C LEU A 60 -8.15 10.13 1.49
N ASN A 61 -8.79 9.90 0.34
CA ASN A 61 -10.24 9.73 0.24
C ASN A 61 -10.75 8.42 0.85
N LEU A 62 -9.89 7.39 0.93
CA LEU A 62 -10.22 6.10 1.52
C LEU A 62 -10.04 6.06 3.04
N GLY A 63 -9.59 7.16 3.66
CA GLY A 63 -9.51 7.29 5.11
C GLY A 63 -8.35 6.54 5.74
N PHE A 64 -7.22 6.42 5.02
CA PHE A 64 -5.99 5.86 5.57
C PHE A 64 -5.58 6.65 6.83
N THR A 65 -5.11 5.93 7.84
CA THR A 65 -4.64 6.51 9.10
C THR A 65 -3.35 7.32 8.88
N ALA A 66 -3.00 8.18 9.84
CA ALA A 66 -1.75 8.94 9.78
C ALA A 66 -0.51 8.04 9.68
N GLU A 67 -0.51 6.89 10.35
CA GLU A 67 0.58 5.90 10.29
C GLU A 67 0.71 5.27 8.90
N GLU A 68 -0.41 4.90 8.27
CA GLU A 68 -0.40 4.34 6.93
C GLU A 68 0.03 5.38 5.90
N MET A 69 -0.44 6.62 6.03
CA MET A 69 -0.04 7.74 5.17
C MET A 69 1.46 8.03 5.28
N GLU A 70 2.04 8.02 6.48
CA GLU A 70 3.49 8.20 6.68
C GLU A 70 4.30 7.13 5.95
N ILE A 71 3.85 5.88 5.99
CA ILE A 71 4.52 4.77 5.28
C ILE A 71 4.42 4.97 3.76
N LEU A 72 3.28 5.42 3.25
CA LEU A 72 3.07 5.69 1.83
C LEU A 72 3.90 6.89 1.33
N GLU A 73 4.02 7.95 2.12
CA GLU A 73 4.80 9.14 1.77
C GLU A 73 6.30 8.87 1.69
N GLN A 74 6.83 7.95 2.51
CA GLN A 74 8.23 7.53 2.45
C GLN A 74 8.62 6.81 1.16
N VAL A 75 7.64 6.36 0.38
CA VAL A 75 7.84 5.62 -0.87
C VAL A 75 7.77 6.53 -2.09
N ALA A 76 6.99 7.61 -1.99
CA ALA A 76 6.76 8.56 -3.06
C ALA A 76 7.94 9.52 -3.22
N VAL A 77 9.01 9.05 -3.86
CA VAL A 77 10.18 9.83 -4.32
C VAL A 77 10.16 9.96 -5.84
#